data_AF-H0Y9E2-F1
#
_entry.id   AF-H0Y9E2-F1
#
_cell.length_a   1.000
_cell.length_b   1.000
_cell.length_c   1.000
_cell.angle_alpha   90.00
_cell.angle_beta   90.00
_cell.angle_gamma   90.00
#
_symmetry.space_group_name_H-M   'P 1'
#
loop_
_entity.id
_entity.type
_entity.pdbx_description
1 polymer ?
#
loop_
_entity_poly.entity_id
_entity_poly.type
_entity_poly.pdbx_seq_one_letter_code
_entity_poly.pdbx_strand_id
1 'polypeptide(L)'
;NPRGSSSRQSSSSAMSSSSASSSPAASLGSQGSGLEQSSFQWSPSGRRTGSLYCRVGIGFHLQIYPDGKVNGSHEANMLSVLEIFAVSQGIVGIRGVFSNKFLAMSKKGKLHASNTLET
;
A
#
# COMPACT_ATOMS: atom_id res chain seq x y z
N ASN A 1 -44.53 -43.17 23.81
CA ASN A 1 -45.44 -42.45 22.89
C ASN A 1 -45.87 -41.13 23.53
N PRO A 2 -45.98 -40.01 22.79
CA PRO A 2 -45.80 -39.83 21.33
C PRO A 2 -44.39 -39.29 20.99
N ARG A 3 -43.76 -39.47 19.81
CA ARG A 3 -44.17 -39.56 18.39
C ARG A 3 -44.14 -38.19 17.68
N GLY A 4 -43.27 -38.09 16.67
CA GLY A 4 -43.09 -36.99 15.72
C GLY A 4 -41.62 -36.93 15.28
N SER A 5 -41.12 -37.69 14.30
CA SER A 5 -41.42 -37.75 12.86
C SER A 5 -41.26 -36.41 12.15
N SER A 6 -40.15 -36.23 11.41
CA SER A 6 -39.96 -35.38 10.20
C SER A 6 -38.48 -35.47 9.80
N SER A 7 -38.01 -35.68 8.58
CA SER A 7 -38.58 -36.05 7.28
C SER A 7 -37.37 -36.39 6.39
N ARG A 8 -37.41 -37.53 5.70
CA ARG A 8 -36.46 -37.89 4.62
C ARG A 8 -36.91 -37.23 3.32
N GLN A 9 -35.99 -36.66 2.55
CA GLN A 9 -36.02 -36.75 1.09
C GLN A 9 -34.68 -36.33 0.46
N SER A 10 -34.17 -37.27 -0.30
CA SER A 10 -33.10 -37.23 -1.30
C SER A 10 -33.55 -36.51 -2.58
N SER A 11 -32.63 -35.81 -3.27
CA SER A 11 -32.15 -36.14 -4.63
C SER A 11 -31.57 -34.92 -5.38
N SER A 12 -30.38 -35.15 -5.94
CA SER A 12 -29.76 -34.59 -7.18
C SER A 12 -30.18 -33.22 -7.73
N SER A 13 -29.18 -32.35 -7.95
CA SER A 13 -28.89 -31.81 -9.29
C SER A 13 -27.53 -31.11 -9.32
N ALA A 14 -26.73 -31.50 -10.31
CA ALA A 14 -25.52 -30.82 -10.73
C ALA A 14 -25.87 -29.53 -11.47
N MET A 15 -25.04 -28.49 -11.32
CA MET A 15 -24.63 -27.54 -12.37
C MET A 15 -23.66 -26.54 -11.71
N SER A 16 -22.38 -26.56 -12.07
CA SER A 16 -21.76 -25.91 -13.24
C SER A 16 -21.17 -24.54 -12.89
N SER A 17 -19.92 -24.43 -13.31
CA SER A 17 -18.96 -23.35 -13.25
C SER A 17 -19.37 -22.02 -13.92
N SER A 18 -18.49 -21.03 -13.73
CA SER A 18 -18.33 -19.74 -14.44
C SER A 18 -19.09 -18.56 -13.80
N SER A 19 -18.48 -17.39 -13.60
CA SER A 19 -18.00 -16.55 -14.70
C SER A 19 -16.66 -15.86 -14.43
N ALA A 20 -15.78 -16.01 -15.42
CA ALA A 20 -14.67 -15.12 -15.70
C ALA A 20 -15.19 -13.77 -16.23
N SER A 21 -14.45 -12.70 -15.97
CA SER A 21 -14.34 -11.53 -16.84
C SER A 21 -13.13 -10.72 -16.37
N SER A 22 -12.24 -10.20 -17.19
CA SER A 22 -12.02 -10.31 -18.64
C SER A 22 -10.68 -9.59 -18.87
N SER A 23 -9.72 -10.26 -19.47
CA SER A 23 -8.48 -9.64 -19.93
C SER A 23 -8.77 -8.60 -21.02
N PRO A 24 -8.04 -7.47 -21.09
CA PRO A 24 -7.82 -6.81 -22.37
C PRO A 24 -6.55 -7.41 -23.00
N ALA A 25 -6.73 -8.03 -24.15
CA ALA A 25 -5.63 -8.30 -25.08
C ALA A 25 -5.18 -6.96 -25.70
N ALA A 26 -3.88 -6.71 -25.73
CA ALA A 26 -3.27 -5.75 -26.64
C ALA A 26 -1.92 -6.31 -27.12
N SER A 27 -2.02 -7.01 -28.25
CA SER A 27 -1.15 -6.95 -29.43
C SER A 27 0.37 -7.06 -29.28
N LEU A 28 0.87 -8.16 -29.84
CA LEU A 28 2.20 -8.41 -30.36
C LEU A 28 2.84 -7.19 -31.08
N GLY A 29 4.07 -6.85 -30.71
CA GLY A 29 4.91 -5.88 -31.42
C GLY A 29 6.38 -5.98 -31.01
N SER A 30 7.15 -6.66 -31.85
CA SER A 30 8.59 -6.56 -32.17
C SER A 30 9.66 -6.23 -31.12
N GLN A 31 10.75 -7.00 -31.22
CA GLN A 31 12.05 -6.85 -30.57
C GLN A 31 12.58 -5.40 -30.53
N GLY A 32 13.15 -5.02 -29.38
CA GLY A 32 13.92 -3.78 -29.23
C GLY A 32 14.46 -3.61 -27.82
N SER A 33 15.76 -3.86 -27.66
CA SER A 33 16.72 -3.24 -26.73
C SER A 33 16.25 -2.71 -25.37
N GLY A 34 16.95 -3.16 -24.33
CA GLY A 34 16.68 -2.91 -22.92
C GLY A 34 16.36 -1.47 -22.50
N LEU A 35 15.33 -1.36 -21.67
CA LEU A 35 15.23 -0.43 -20.57
C LEU A 35 14.57 -1.20 -19.43
N GLU A 36 15.25 -1.30 -18.30
CA GLU A 36 14.71 -1.69 -17.00
C GLU A 36 13.60 -0.69 -16.65
N GLN A 37 12.40 -0.90 -17.22
CA GLN A 37 11.21 -0.19 -16.81
C GLN A 37 10.85 -0.76 -15.45
N SER A 38 11.41 -0.13 -14.41
CA SER A 38 10.81 -0.12 -13.09
C SER A 38 9.34 0.19 -13.31
N SER A 39 8.51 -0.85 -13.28
CA SER A 39 7.07 -0.73 -13.34
C SER A 39 6.68 -0.12 -12.02
N PHE A 40 6.80 1.21 -11.94
CA PHE A 40 6.15 2.00 -10.93
C PHE A 40 4.66 1.73 -11.13
N GLN A 41 4.15 0.72 -10.43
CA GLN A 41 2.77 0.30 -10.46
C GLN A 41 1.96 1.47 -9.93
N TRP A 42 1.57 2.36 -10.85
CA TRP A 42 0.74 3.50 -10.53
C TRP A 42 -0.59 2.91 -10.06
N SER A 43 -0.86 3.05 -8.76
CA SER A 43 -2.15 2.66 -8.24
C SER A 43 -3.15 3.75 -8.65
N PRO A 44 -4.29 3.39 -9.28
CA PRO A 44 -5.29 4.37 -9.72
C PRO A 44 -5.82 5.28 -8.60
N SER A 45 -5.68 4.84 -7.36
CA SER A 45 -6.06 5.57 -6.15
C SER A 45 -5.09 6.70 -5.74
N GLY A 46 -3.95 6.88 -6.42
CA GLY A 46 -2.96 7.91 -6.07
C GLY A 46 -2.20 7.65 -4.75
N ARG A 47 -2.48 6.53 -4.08
CA ARG A 47 -1.77 6.05 -2.89
C ARG A 47 -0.64 5.12 -3.32
N ARG A 48 0.55 5.33 -2.78
CA ARG A 48 1.75 4.53 -3.08
C ARG A 48 2.42 4.13 -1.79
N THR A 49 2.77 2.86 -1.67
CA THR A 49 3.59 2.37 -0.56
C THR A 49 5.04 2.24 -1.03
N GLY A 50 5.98 2.76 -0.26
CA GLY A 50 7.40 2.71 -0.58
C GLY A 50 8.27 3.30 0.54
N SER A 51 9.48 3.71 0.21
CA SER A 51 10.41 4.33 1.16
C SER A 51 10.94 5.65 0.62
N LEU A 52 11.20 6.61 1.52
CA LEU A 52 11.90 7.85 1.18
C LEU A 52 13.38 7.70 1.53
N TYR A 53 14.23 7.76 0.50
CA TYR A 53 15.69 7.62 0.63
C TYR A 53 16.38 8.95 0.43
N CYS A 54 17.09 9.40 1.45
CA CYS A 54 18.00 10.53 1.38
C CYS A 54 19.36 10.05 0.86
N ARG A 55 19.89 10.71 -0.18
CA ARG A 55 21.18 10.37 -0.81
C ARG A 55 22.41 10.99 -0.13
N VAL A 56 22.24 11.64 1.03
CA VAL A 56 23.34 12.33 1.72
C VAL A 56 24.26 11.31 2.40
N GLY A 57 25.57 11.44 2.20
CA GLY A 57 26.57 10.56 2.80
C GLY A 57 26.46 9.12 2.29
N ILE A 58 26.35 8.16 3.20
CA ILE A 58 26.06 6.74 2.88
C ILE A 58 24.58 6.50 2.55
N GLY A 59 23.74 7.53 2.74
CA GLY A 59 22.32 7.50 2.49
C GLY A 59 21.49 6.95 3.65
N PHE A 60 20.22 7.35 3.68
CA PHE A 60 19.34 7.08 4.82
C PHE A 60 17.90 6.87 4.36
N HIS A 61 17.28 5.80 4.81
CA HIS A 61 15.85 5.58 4.75
C HIS A 61 15.16 6.33 5.89
N LEU A 62 14.19 7.18 5.55
CA LEU A 62 13.35 7.85 6.55
C LEU A 62 12.53 6.84 7.33
N GLN A 63 12.55 6.93 8.66
CA GLN A 63 11.82 6.05 9.57
C GLN A 63 10.89 6.85 10.47
N ILE A 64 9.66 6.34 10.63
CA ILE A 64 8.65 6.92 11.53
C ILE A 64 8.36 5.93 12.65
N TYR A 65 8.81 6.26 13.86
CA TYR A 65 8.68 5.40 15.02
C TYR A 65 7.30 5.54 15.67
N PRO A 66 6.78 4.46 16.30
CA PRO A 66 5.53 4.53 17.06
C PRO A 66 5.62 5.42 18.30
N ASP A 67 6.82 5.75 18.78
CA ASP A 67 7.06 6.67 19.89
C ASP A 67 6.91 8.15 19.50
N GLY A 68 6.69 8.46 18.22
CA GLY A 68 6.56 9.83 17.71
C GLY A 68 7.84 10.42 17.13
N LYS A 69 8.98 9.72 17.21
CA LYS A 69 10.25 10.19 16.64
C LYS A 69 10.35 9.89 15.14
N VAL A 70 11.10 10.73 14.46
CA VAL A 70 11.43 10.59 13.03
C VAL A 70 12.94 10.66 12.89
N ASN A 71 13.54 9.64 12.28
CA ASN A 71 14.99 9.50 12.10
C ASN A 71 15.33 8.90 10.73
N GLY A 72 16.61 8.78 10.42
CA GLY A 72 17.11 8.05 9.25
C GLY A 72 17.96 6.84 9.66
N SER A 73 17.87 5.75 8.90
CA SER A 73 18.71 4.55 9.03
C SER A 73 19.33 4.18 7.70
N HIS A 74 20.54 3.64 7.70
CA HIS A 74 21.18 3.14 6.49
C HIS A 74 20.46 1.89 5.94
N GLU A 75 19.92 1.05 6.83
CA GLU A 75 19.17 -0.14 6.45
C GLU A 75 17.66 0.15 6.39
N ALA A 76 17.02 -0.34 5.33
CA ALA A 76 15.57 -0.35 5.21
C ALA A 76 14.96 -1.37 6.17
N ASN A 77 13.88 -0.97 6.84
CA ASN A 77 13.12 -1.82 7.76
C ASN A 77 11.63 -1.48 7.74
N MET A 78 10.84 -2.15 8.60
CA MET A 78 9.39 -1.91 8.71
C MET A 78 9.02 -0.46 9.05
N LEU A 79 9.87 0.26 9.79
CA LEU A 79 9.65 1.67 10.15
C LEU A 79 9.85 2.63 8.97
N SER A 80 10.57 2.18 7.93
CA SER A 80 10.81 2.93 6.69
C SER A 80 9.80 2.66 5.57
N VAL A 81 8.80 1.83 5.84
CA VAL A 81 7.68 1.62 4.90
C VAL A 81 6.66 2.73 5.12
N LEU A 82 6.50 3.55 4.08
CA LEU A 82 5.71 4.77 4.08
C LEU A 82 4.61 4.65 3.03
N GLU A 83 3.42 5.09 3.41
CA GLU A 83 2.31 5.35 2.50
C GLU A 83 2.31 6.83 2.13
N ILE A 84 2.39 7.11 0.84
CA ILE A 84 2.40 8.44 0.24
C ILE A 84 1.12 8.60 -0.55
N PHE A 85 0.38 9.68 -0.30
CA PHE A 85 -0.90 9.93 -0.95
C PHE A 85 -1.10 11.41 -1.21
N ALA A 86 -1.80 11.75 -2.28
CA ALA A 86 -2.16 13.13 -2.58
C ALA A 86 -3.28 13.60 -1.63
N VAL A 87 -3.10 14.75 -1.00
CA VAL A 87 -4.17 15.45 -0.27
C VAL A 87 -4.87 16.44 -1.20
N SER A 88 -4.09 17.15 -1.99
CA SER A 88 -4.54 18.05 -3.05
C SER A 88 -3.46 18.14 -4.13
N GLN A 89 -3.71 18.90 -5.21
CA GLN A 89 -2.73 19.06 -6.28
C GLN A 89 -1.43 19.67 -5.75
N GLY A 90 -0.33 18.93 -5.87
CA GLY A 90 0.98 19.37 -5.39
C GLY A 90 1.21 19.19 -3.87
N ILE A 91 0.23 18.70 -3.11
CA ILE A 91 0.35 18.46 -1.67
C ILE A 91 0.20 16.96 -1.38
N VAL A 92 1.16 16.40 -0.66
CA VAL A 92 1.18 14.99 -0.29
C VAL A 92 1.16 14.79 1.21
N GLY A 93 0.43 13.78 1.66
CA GLY A 93 0.54 13.20 2.99
C GLY A 93 1.51 12.03 2.96
N ILE A 94 2.29 11.88 4.03
CA ILE A 94 3.22 10.77 4.23
C ILE A 94 2.88 10.12 5.58
N ARG A 95 2.48 8.85 5.55
CA ARG A 95 2.13 8.07 6.74
C ARG A 95 3.08 6.89 6.90
N GLY A 96 3.58 6.66 8.10
CA GLY A 96 4.28 5.43 8.44
C GLY A 96 3.29 4.27 8.46
N VAL A 97 3.51 3.24 7.64
CA VAL A 97 2.61 2.08 7.56
C VAL A 97 2.57 1.32 8.88
N PHE A 98 3.74 1.12 9.49
CA PHE A 98 3.85 0.42 10.77
C PHE A 98 3.35 1.25 11.96
N SER A 99 3.75 2.53 12.04
CA SER A 99 3.42 3.39 13.18
C SER A 99 2.02 4.01 13.10
N ASN A 100 1.37 3.98 11.92
CA ASN A 100 0.11 4.69 11.64
C ASN A 100 0.14 6.18 12.01
N LYS A 101 1.32 6.80 11.95
CA LYS A 101 1.53 8.23 12.21
C LYS A 101 1.92 8.96 10.94
N PHE A 102 1.59 10.24 10.86
CA PHE A 102 1.92 11.11 9.75
C PHE A 102 3.22 11.86 10.03
N LEU A 103 4.04 12.01 8.97
CA LEU A 103 5.20 12.89 9.03
C LEU A 103 4.72 14.34 9.17
N ALA A 104 5.20 15.02 10.21
CA ALA A 104 4.86 16.41 10.48
C ALA A 104 6.13 17.21 10.81
N MET A 105 6.06 18.53 10.64
CA MET A 105 7.16 19.44 10.94
C MET A 105 6.65 20.53 11.88
N SER A 106 7.36 20.73 12.99
CA SER A 106 7.06 21.84 13.90
C SER A 106 7.45 23.18 13.27
N LYS A 107 6.92 24.29 13.80
CA LYS A 107 7.27 25.66 13.36
C LYS A 107 8.79 25.97 13.43
N LYS A 108 9.54 25.22 14.25
CA LYS A 108 11.00 25.34 14.37
C LYS A 108 11.77 24.50 13.32
N GLY A 109 11.08 23.84 12.39
CA GLY A 109 11.69 22.97 11.39
C GLY A 109 12.03 21.56 11.88
N LYS A 110 11.69 21.20 13.12
CA LYS A 110 11.94 19.86 13.66
C LYS A 110 10.87 18.88 13.19
N LEU A 111 11.31 17.80 12.53
CA LEU A 111 10.46 16.67 12.16
C LEU A 111 9.99 15.88 13.39
N HIS A 112 8.73 15.46 13.35
CA HIS A 112 8.10 14.60 14.34
C HIS A 112 6.96 13.80 13.68
N ALA A 113 6.38 12.85 14.40
CA ALA A 113 5.25 12.09 13.91
C ALA A 113 3.95 12.48 14.65
N SER A 114 2.89 12.76 13.90
CA SER A 114 1.57 13.14 14.41
C SER A 114 0.55 12.01 14.23
N ASN A 115 -0.46 11.94 15.09
CA ASN A 115 -1.59 11.01 14.93
C ASN A 115 -2.61 11.52 13.90
N THR A 116 -2.58 12.81 13.60
CA THR A 116 -3.49 13.49 12.68
C THR A 116 -2.70 14.17 11.59
N LEU A 117 -3.21 14.10 10.37
CA LEU A 117 -2.70 14.90 9.26
C LEU A 117 -3.35 16.28 9.34
N GLU A 118 -2.53 17.31 9.49
CA GLU A 118 -2.95 18.71 9.41
C GLU A 118 -2.45 19.26 8.07
N THR A 119 -3.35 19.82 7.27
CA THR A 119 -3.08 20.41 5.94
C THR A 119 -3.60 21.82 5.85
#